data_AF-A6KCB6-F1
#
_entry.id   AF-A6KCB6-F1
#
_cell.length_a   1.000
_cell.length_b   1.000
_cell.length_c   1.000
_cell.angle_alpha   90.00
_cell.angle_beta   90.00
_cell.angle_gamma   90.00
#
_symmetry.space_group_name_H-M   'P 1'
#
loop_
_entity.id
_entity.type
_entity.pdbx_description
1 polymer ?
#
loop_
_entity_poly.entity_id
_entity_poly.type
_entity_poly.pdbx_seq_one_letter_code
_entity_poly.pdbx_strand_id
1 'polypeptide(L)'
;MSKAYQSTFTGETNTPYSKQFVHSKSSQYRRLRTEWKNNVYLARSRIQGLGLYAAKDLEKHTMVIEYIGTIIRNEVANRREKIYEEQNRGIYMFRINNEHVIDATLTGGPARYINHSCAPN
;
A
#
# COMPACT_ATOMS: atom_id res chain seq x y z
N MET A 1 37.07 9.14 -61.68
CA MET A 1 35.60 9.20 -61.57
C MET A 1 35.18 8.31 -60.41
N SER A 2 34.89 8.90 -59.25
CA SER A 2 34.36 8.17 -58.10
C SER A 2 33.26 9.02 -57.48
N LYS A 3 32.00 8.59 -57.66
CA LYS A 3 30.84 9.19 -56.98
C LYS A 3 30.75 8.54 -55.60
N ALA A 4 31.06 9.30 -54.55
CA ALA A 4 30.72 8.94 -53.18
C ALA A 4 29.32 9.46 -52.86
N TYR A 5 28.45 8.56 -52.40
CA TYR A 5 27.11 8.87 -51.90
C TYR A 5 27.19 9.85 -50.72
N GLN A 6 26.54 11.01 -50.83
CA GLN A 6 26.27 11.89 -49.69
C GLN A 6 25.04 11.36 -48.94
N SER A 7 25.26 10.82 -47.75
CA SER A 7 24.22 10.61 -46.76
C SER A 7 24.18 11.85 -45.87
N THR A 8 23.13 12.66 -46.00
CA THR A 8 22.89 13.82 -45.14
C THR A 8 22.41 13.34 -43.78
N PHE A 9 23.34 13.23 -42.83
CA PHE A 9 23.06 13.05 -41.42
C PHE A 9 22.87 14.45 -40.80
N THR A 10 21.63 14.83 -40.48
CA THR A 10 21.36 16.03 -39.69
C THR A 10 21.19 15.60 -38.23
N GLY A 11 22.24 15.80 -37.41
CA GLY A 11 22.05 16.16 -36.00
C GLY A 11 21.41 17.57 -35.94
N GLU A 12 20.81 18.04 -34.86
CA GLU A 12 20.94 17.76 -33.43
C GLU A 12 19.66 18.31 -32.75
N THR A 13 19.25 17.78 -31.59
CA THR A 13 19.15 18.58 -30.37
C THR A 13 19.10 17.68 -29.14
N ASN A 14 20.12 17.84 -28.30
CA ASN A 14 20.31 17.28 -26.97
C ASN A 14 19.16 17.61 -26.01
N THR A 15 18.67 16.61 -25.26
CA THR A 15 18.41 16.79 -23.82
C THR A 15 18.95 15.57 -23.06
N PRO A 16 19.93 15.74 -22.16
CA PRO A 16 20.48 14.65 -21.37
C PRO A 16 19.65 14.46 -20.09
N TYR A 17 19.35 13.21 -19.74
CA TYR A 17 19.04 12.80 -18.36
C TYR A 17 17.77 13.37 -17.70
N SER A 18 16.63 12.71 -17.90
CA SER A 18 15.74 12.46 -16.76
C SER A 18 16.14 11.11 -16.15
N LYS A 19 17.14 11.11 -15.26
CA LYS A 19 17.20 10.05 -14.25
C LYS A 19 15.99 10.29 -13.37
N GLN A 20 14.88 9.69 -13.73
CA GLN A 20 13.73 9.61 -12.84
C GLN A 20 14.23 8.80 -11.63
N PHE A 21 14.61 9.50 -10.56
CA PHE A 21 15.11 8.89 -9.34
C PHE A 21 13.96 8.11 -8.72
N VAL A 22 13.79 6.85 -9.14
CA VAL A 22 12.87 5.94 -8.50
C VAL A 22 13.43 5.69 -7.11
N HIS A 23 12.84 6.34 -6.10
CA HIS A 23 13.19 6.09 -4.71
C HIS A 23 13.09 4.59 -4.44
N SER A 24 14.11 4.01 -3.80
CA SER A 24 14.07 2.60 -3.41
C SER A 24 12.86 2.32 -2.52
N LYS A 25 12.37 1.07 -2.53
CA LYS A 25 11.23 0.67 -1.68
C LYS A 25 11.48 0.94 -0.20
N SER A 26 12.72 0.77 0.26
CA SER A 26 13.10 1.08 1.64
C SER A 26 13.01 2.58 1.94
N SER A 27 13.38 3.44 0.98
CA SER A 27 13.21 4.90 1.11
C SER A 27 11.74 5.32 1.13
N GLN A 28 10.91 4.72 0.27
CA GLN A 28 9.46 4.94 0.26
C GLN A 28 8.84 4.54 1.60
N TYR A 29 9.22 3.38 2.15
CA TYR A 29 8.70 2.90 3.43
C TYR A 29 9.16 3.76 4.62
N ARG A 30 10.41 4.24 4.62
CA ARG A 30 10.87 5.21 5.65
C ARG A 30 10.02 6.47 5.65
N ARG A 31 9.68 6.99 4.48
CA ARG A 31 8.80 8.14 4.31
C ARG A 31 7.36 7.85 4.76
N LEU A 32 6.83 6.68 4.39
CA LEU A 32 5.51 6.22 4.84
C LEU A 32 5.41 6.28 6.36
N ARG A 33 6.41 5.76 7.07
CA ARG A 33 6.42 5.71 8.53
C ARG A 33 6.27 7.08 9.21
N THR A 34 6.75 8.15 8.58
CA THR A 34 6.64 9.52 9.12
C THR A 34 5.38 10.23 8.63
N GLU A 35 4.90 9.92 7.43
CA GLU A 35 3.84 10.70 6.77
C GLU A 35 2.45 10.06 6.78
N TRP A 36 2.29 8.77 7.14
CA TRP A 36 1.02 8.04 6.96
C TRP A 36 -0.19 8.73 7.62
N LYS A 37 0.01 9.45 8.74
CA LYS A 37 -1.07 10.20 9.42
C LYS A 37 -1.66 11.32 8.56
N ASN A 38 -0.89 11.85 7.60
CA ASN A 38 -1.33 12.87 6.66
C ASN A 38 -1.90 12.26 5.36
N ASN A 39 -1.82 10.95 5.19
CA ASN A 39 -2.32 10.27 3.99
C ASN A 39 -3.80 9.90 4.13
N VAL A 40 -4.26 9.63 5.36
CA VAL A 40 -5.58 9.05 5.60
C VAL A 40 -6.29 9.62 6.81
N TYR A 41 -7.61 9.51 6.80
CA TYR A 41 -8.46 9.75 7.97
C TYR A 41 -9.58 8.71 8.05
N LEU A 42 -10.15 8.56 9.24
CA LEU A 42 -11.24 7.62 9.53
C LEU A 42 -12.59 8.34 9.45
N ALA A 43 -13.57 7.77 8.77
CA ALA A 43 -14.93 8.29 8.69
C ALA A 43 -15.97 7.16 8.57
N ARG A 44 -17.26 7.50 8.68
CA ARG A 44 -18.35 6.53 8.43
C ARG A 44 -18.32 6.10 6.96
N SER A 45 -18.31 4.79 6.73
CA SER A 45 -18.28 4.25 5.38
C SER A 45 -19.68 4.14 4.79
N ARG A 46 -19.76 4.27 3.46
CA ARG A 46 -20.96 3.92 2.68
C ARG A 46 -21.09 2.42 2.40
N ILE A 47 -20.05 1.63 2.69
CA ILE A 47 -20.05 0.17 2.50
C ILE A 47 -20.49 -0.51 3.80
N GLN A 48 -19.67 -0.41 4.85
CA GLN A 48 -19.97 -1.01 6.15
C GLN A 48 -19.22 -0.25 7.25
N GLY A 49 -19.92 0.03 8.37
CA GLY A 49 -19.32 0.61 9.58
C GLY A 49 -18.47 1.86 9.35
N LEU A 50 -17.18 1.75 9.66
CA LEU A 50 -16.17 2.79 9.45
C LEU A 50 -15.33 2.43 8.22
N GLY A 51 -14.77 3.46 7.58
CA GLY A 51 -13.92 3.33 6.40
C GLY A 51 -12.73 4.27 6.49
N LEU A 52 -11.64 3.90 5.80
CA LEU A 52 -10.44 4.73 5.68
C LEU A 52 -10.48 5.51 4.36
N TYR A 53 -10.28 6.81 4.44
CA TYR A 53 -10.35 7.74 3.30
C TYR A 53 -9.01 8.45 3.09
N ALA A 54 -8.71 8.82 1.85
CA ALA A 54 -7.53 9.63 1.54
C ALA A 54 -7.72 11.07 2.04
N ALA A 55 -6.75 11.58 2.80
CA ALA A 55 -6.76 12.94 3.35
C ALA A 55 -6.24 14.00 2.37
N LYS A 56 -5.61 13.55 1.28
CA LYS A 56 -5.03 14.34 0.20
C LYS A 56 -5.03 13.50 -1.07
N ASP A 57 -4.73 14.12 -2.20
CA ASP A 57 -4.49 13.37 -3.44
C ASP A 57 -3.24 12.48 -3.28
N LEU A 58 -3.38 11.22 -3.67
CA LEU A 58 -2.34 10.21 -3.59
C LEU A 58 -1.99 9.73 -4.99
N GLU A 59 -0.77 10.04 -5.41
CA GLU A 59 -0.27 9.62 -6.71
C GLU A 59 -0.20 8.10 -6.86
N LYS A 60 -0.36 7.62 -8.09
CA LYS A 60 -0.25 6.19 -8.41
C LYS A 60 1.07 5.60 -7.89
N HIS A 61 0.99 4.40 -7.31
CA HIS A 61 2.12 3.68 -6.69
C HIS A 61 2.68 4.29 -5.39
N THR A 62 1.98 5.26 -4.78
CA THR A 62 2.34 5.78 -3.45
C THR A 62 1.96 4.79 -2.35
N MET A 63 2.87 4.56 -1.39
CA MET A 63 2.53 3.81 -0.18
C MET A 63 1.58 4.64 0.70
N VAL A 64 0.43 4.06 1.09
CA VAL A 64 -0.64 4.79 1.78
C VAL A 64 -0.52 4.66 3.30
N ILE A 65 -0.59 3.42 3.80
CA ILE A 65 -0.54 3.07 5.23
C ILE A 65 -0.04 1.63 5.39
N GLU A 66 0.55 1.31 6.54
CA GLU A 66 0.92 -0.06 6.89
C GLU A 66 -0.20 -0.76 7.69
N TYR A 67 -0.49 -2.01 7.35
CA TYR A 67 -1.38 -2.86 8.13
C TYR A 67 -0.62 -3.48 9.32
N ILE A 68 -0.51 -2.72 10.41
CA ILE A 68 0.20 -3.15 11.62
C ILE A 68 -0.66 -4.06 12.50
N GLY A 69 -0.01 -4.99 13.18
CA GLY A 69 -0.62 -5.91 14.14
C GLY A 69 0.39 -6.93 14.65
N THR A 70 -0.07 -7.92 15.39
CA THR A 70 0.77 -9.02 15.84
C THR A 70 0.83 -10.13 14.79
N ILE A 71 2.03 -10.50 14.36
CA ILE A 71 2.21 -11.64 13.44
C ILE A 71 2.03 -12.94 14.23
N ILE A 72 1.10 -13.78 13.78
CA ILE A 72 0.76 -15.07 14.38
C ILE A 72 0.69 -16.16 13.30
N ARG A 73 0.83 -17.42 13.70
CA ARG A 73 0.61 -18.56 12.80
C ARG A 73 -0.88 -18.81 12.55
N ASN A 74 -1.22 -19.49 11.47
CA ASN A 74 -2.60 -19.81 11.10
C ASN A 74 -3.38 -20.56 12.18
N GLU A 75 -2.76 -21.52 12.87
CA GLU A 75 -3.43 -22.30 13.92
C GLU A 75 -3.77 -21.42 15.13
N VAL A 76 -3.01 -20.32 15.34
CA VAL A 76 -3.30 -19.34 16.39
C VAL A 76 -4.42 -18.40 15.93
N ALA A 77 -4.40 -17.97 14.67
CA ALA A 77 -5.44 -17.11 14.09
C ALA A 77 -6.83 -17.77 14.19
N ASN A 78 -6.97 -19.03 13.75
CA ASN A 78 -8.23 -19.78 13.79
C ASN A 78 -8.78 -19.96 15.22
N ARG A 79 -7.89 -20.10 16.22
CA ARG A 79 -8.31 -20.18 17.63
C ARG A 79 -8.76 -18.83 18.16
N ARG A 80 -8.06 -17.74 17.81
CA ARG A 80 -8.40 -16.37 18.23
C ARG A 80 -9.69 -15.88 17.60
N GLU A 81 -9.95 -16.23 16.35
CA GLU A 81 -11.20 -15.92 15.64
C GLU A 81 -12.42 -16.37 16.46
N LYS A 82 -12.47 -17.65 16.87
CA LYS A 82 -13.54 -18.19 17.71
C LYS A 82 -13.71 -17.44 19.03
N ILE A 83 -12.60 -17.11 19.70
CA ILE A 83 -12.63 -16.35 20.96
C ILE A 83 -13.22 -14.95 20.73
N TYR A 84 -12.87 -14.29 19.62
CA TYR A 84 -13.39 -12.95 19.31
C TYR A 84 -14.86 -12.98 18.89
N GLU A 85 -15.31 -14.02 18.19
CA GLU A 85 -16.72 -14.25 17.88
C GLU A 85 -17.55 -14.44 19.16
N GLU A 86 -17.09 -15.28 20.09
CA GLU A 86 -17.75 -15.48 21.40
C GLU A 86 -17.84 -14.20 22.23
N GLN A 87 -16.88 -13.28 22.04
CA GLN A 87 -16.86 -11.97 22.69
C GLN A 87 -17.66 -10.90 21.93
N ASN A 88 -18.32 -11.25 20.82
CA ASN A 88 -19.01 -10.33 19.91
C ASN A 88 -18.13 -9.13 19.52
N ARG A 89 -16.85 -9.40 19.23
CA ARG A 89 -15.85 -8.39 18.87
C ARG A 89 -15.58 -8.44 17.37
N GLY A 90 -15.34 -7.28 16.76
CA GLY A 90 -14.88 -7.21 15.38
C GLY A 90 -13.52 -7.90 15.22
N ILE A 91 -13.38 -8.73 14.19
CA ILE A 91 -12.17 -9.47 13.85
C ILE A 91 -11.42 -8.74 12.75
N TYR A 92 -10.14 -8.44 12.98
CA TYR A 92 -9.31 -7.70 12.05
C TYR A 92 -8.03 -8.47 11.77
N MET A 93 -8.07 -9.36 10.76
CA MET A 93 -6.94 -10.19 10.40
C MET A 93 -6.57 -10.03 8.92
N PHE A 94 -5.27 -9.99 8.63
CA PHE A 94 -4.75 -9.95 7.27
C PHE A 94 -3.76 -11.09 7.05
N ARG A 95 -4.04 -11.96 6.08
CA ARG A 95 -3.17 -13.09 5.74
C ARG A 95 -1.95 -12.61 4.96
N ILE A 96 -0.75 -12.84 5.48
CA ILE A 96 0.51 -12.53 4.75
C ILE A 96 0.78 -13.66 3.75
N ASN A 97 0.70 -14.91 4.22
CA ASN A 97 0.94 -16.12 3.44
C ASN A 97 0.23 -17.33 4.08
N ASN A 98 0.56 -18.55 3.63
CA ASN A 98 -0.07 -19.79 4.11
C ASN A 98 0.31 -20.15 5.55
N GLU A 99 1.31 -19.50 6.14
CA GLU A 99 1.79 -19.78 7.49
C GLU A 99 1.45 -18.66 8.47
N HIS A 100 1.49 -17.40 8.00
CA HIS A 100 1.46 -16.22 8.85
C HIS A 100 0.29 -15.28 8.55
N VAL A 101 -0.29 -14.73 9.62
CA VAL A 101 -1.39 -13.78 9.63
C VAL A 101 -1.03 -12.62 10.55
N ILE A 102 -1.39 -11.40 10.17
CA ILE A 102 -1.34 -10.22 11.03
C ILE A 102 -2.68 -10.08 11.74
N ASP A 103 -2.68 -10.18 13.05
CA ASP A 103 -3.85 -9.92 13.90
C ASP A 103 -3.80 -8.47 14.42
N ALA A 104 -4.74 -7.65 13.94
CA ALA A 104 -4.92 -6.25 14.28
C ALA A 104 -6.11 -6.03 15.25
N THR A 105 -6.69 -7.10 15.79
CA THR A 105 -7.91 -7.05 16.61
C THR A 105 -7.65 -6.38 17.97
N LEU A 106 -6.51 -6.68 18.58
CA LEU A 106 -6.08 -6.11 19.85
C LEU A 106 -5.06 -4.98 19.67
N THR A 107 -4.08 -5.16 18.78
CA THR A 107 -2.88 -4.32 18.62
C THR A 107 -2.73 -3.74 17.21
N GLY A 108 -3.84 -3.32 16.60
CA GLY A 108 -3.88 -2.79 15.23
C GLY A 108 -3.75 -1.26 15.09
N GLY A 109 -3.55 -0.82 13.85
CA GLY A 109 -3.62 0.59 13.45
C GLY A 109 -4.90 0.93 12.67
N PRO A 110 -5.04 2.17 12.16
CA PRO A 110 -6.22 2.61 11.39
C PRO A 110 -6.48 1.81 10.12
N ALA A 111 -5.46 1.16 9.57
CA ALA A 111 -5.56 0.30 8.39
C ALA A 111 -6.57 -0.86 8.55
N ARG A 112 -6.91 -1.25 9.78
CA ARG A 112 -7.94 -2.27 10.05
C ARG A 112 -9.35 -1.88 9.57
N TYR A 113 -9.59 -0.60 9.32
CA TYR A 113 -10.88 -0.10 8.82
C TYR A 113 -10.89 0.10 7.29
N ILE A 114 -9.92 -0.46 6.57
CA ILE A 114 -9.99 -0.52 5.11
C ILE A 114 -11.02 -1.58 4.73
N ASN A 115 -12.10 -1.15 4.08
CA ASN A 115 -13.15 -2.04 3.63
C ASN A 115 -12.75 -2.79 2.36
N HIS A 116 -13.35 -3.97 2.18
CA HIS A 116 -13.26 -4.73 0.94
C HIS A 116 -14.12 -4.07 -0.18
N SER A 117 -13.63 -4.13 -1.41
CA SER A 117 -14.35 -3.77 -2.63
C SER A 117 -13.98 -4.75 -3.75
N CYS A 118 -14.96 -5.14 -4.57
CA CYS A 118 -14.71 -5.93 -5.78
C CYS A 118 -14.00 -5.12 -6.88
N ALA A 119 -14.08 -3.79 -6.82
CA ALA A 119 -13.38 -2.87 -7.71
C ALA A 119 -12.50 -1.94 -6.85
N PRO A 120 -11.28 -2.37 -6.46
CA PRO A 120 -10.35 -1.52 -5.72
C PRO A 120 -9.73 -0.45 -6.64
N ASN A 121 -9.13 0.56 -6.00
CA ASN A 121 -8.55 1.75 -6.66
C ASN A 121 -7.13 1.51 -7.20
#